data_AF-A0AAD2A5K5-F1
#
_entry.id   AF-A0AAD2A5K5-F1
#
_cell.length_a   1.000
_cell.length_b   1.000
_cell.length_c   1.000
_cell.angle_alpha   90.00
_cell.angle_beta   90.00
_cell.angle_gamma   90.00
#
_symmetry.space_group_name_H-M   'P 1'
#
loop_
_entity.id
_entity.type
_entity.pdbx_description
1 polymer ?
#
loop_
_entity_poly.entity_id
_entity_poly.type
_entity_poly.pdbx_seq_one_letter_code
_entity_poly.pdbx_strand_id
1 'polypeptide(L)'
;MKYDESFDEFYAKLNDIVNSSFNQGKKISESKIVRKVLKSLPERFRPKVTVIEESKDLDAVKIEELVRSLQTYEFTIFQPKKAKSIDMNTVREEESESTDAEILWDNELTYFVKTISGIGESTEK
;
A
#
# COMPACT_ATOMS: atom_id res chain seq x y z
N MET A 1 2.87 4.63 -2.57
CA MET A 1 4.08 3.80 -2.64
C MET A 1 4.70 3.78 -4.03
N LYS A 2 5.20 4.95 -4.43
CA LYS A 2 6.17 5.06 -5.52
C LYS A 2 7.23 3.97 -5.45
N TYR A 3 7.79 3.60 -6.59
CA TYR A 3 8.72 2.48 -6.64
C TYR A 3 10.01 2.75 -5.84
N ASP A 4 10.47 3.99 -5.80
CA ASP A 4 11.65 4.43 -5.07
C ASP A 4 11.38 4.79 -3.59
N GLU A 5 10.12 4.96 -3.19
CA GLU A 5 9.79 5.33 -1.81
C GLU A 5 9.77 4.10 -0.89
N SER A 6 10.25 4.31 0.35
CA SER A 6 10.18 3.29 1.41
C SER A 6 8.76 3.16 1.97
N PHE A 7 8.44 2.01 2.57
CA PHE A 7 7.12 1.80 3.14
C PHE A 7 6.85 2.78 4.30
N ASP A 8 7.86 3.14 5.08
CA ASP A 8 7.76 4.13 6.15
C ASP A 8 7.40 5.52 5.64
N GLU A 9 8.06 6.01 4.59
CA GLU A 9 7.74 7.30 3.96
C GLU A 9 6.32 7.31 3.38
N PHE A 10 5.93 6.21 2.72
CA PHE A 10 4.58 6.04 2.22
C PHE A 10 3.54 6.09 3.34
N TYR A 11 3.78 5.34 4.43
CA TYR A 11 2.85 5.26 5.55
C TYR A 11 2.73 6.60 6.29
N ALA A 12 3.83 7.35 6.43
CA ALA A 12 3.79 8.71 6.99
C ALA A 12 2.87 9.64 6.19
N LYS A 13 3.02 9.69 4.85
CA LYS A 13 2.16 10.49 3.97
C LYS A 13 0.68 10.08 4.06
N LEU A 14 0.41 8.77 4.10
CA LEU A 14 -0.94 8.25 4.28
C LEU A 14 -1.52 8.69 5.63
N ASN A 15 -0.74 8.60 6.70
CA ASN A 15 -1.15 8.97 8.04
C ASN A 15 -1.45 10.48 8.15
N ASP A 16 -0.67 11.33 7.48
CA ASP A 16 -0.95 12.77 7.39
C ASP A 16 -2.29 13.05 6.69
N ILE A 17 -2.61 12.32 5.62
CA ILE A 17 -3.91 12.43 4.92
C ILE A 17 -5.05 11.98 5.83
N VAL A 18 -4.89 10.84 6.52
CA VAL A 18 -5.89 10.31 7.46
C VAL A 18 -6.12 11.30 8.61
N ASN A 19 -5.06 11.87 9.17
CA ASN A 19 -5.13 12.84 10.26
C ASN A 19 -5.79 14.15 9.80
N SER A 20 -5.47 14.63 8.60
CA SER A 20 -6.13 15.78 7.98
C SER A 20 -7.64 15.53 7.79
N SER A 21 -8.02 14.34 7.32
CA SER A 21 -9.41 13.93 7.18
C SER A 21 -10.14 13.89 8.52
N PHE A 22 -9.49 13.36 9.56
CA PHE A 22 -10.01 13.32 10.92
C PHE A 22 -10.27 14.73 11.47
N ASN A 23 -9.33 15.66 11.26
CA ASN A 23 -9.49 17.07 11.67
C ASN A 23 -10.64 17.79 10.95
N GLN A 24 -11.02 17.32 9.76
CA GLN A 24 -12.20 17.79 9.02
C GLN A 24 -13.51 17.10 9.44
N GLY A 25 -13.48 16.30 10.53
CA GLY A 25 -14.64 15.56 11.03
C GLY A 25 -14.95 14.28 10.27
N LYS A 26 -14.08 13.87 9.34
CA LYS A 26 -14.27 12.68 8.51
C LYS A 26 -13.47 11.53 9.08
N LYS A 27 -14.15 10.66 9.83
CA LYS A 27 -13.53 9.48 10.41
C LYS A 27 -13.37 8.38 9.35
N ILE A 28 -12.12 8.01 9.06
CA ILE A 28 -11.80 6.87 8.21
C ILE A 28 -11.64 5.65 9.12
N SER A 29 -12.36 4.56 8.84
CA SER A 29 -12.27 3.30 9.58
C SER A 29 -10.95 2.57 9.26
N GLU A 30 -10.37 1.89 10.25
CA GLU A 30 -9.11 1.14 10.08
C GLU A 30 -9.15 0.14 8.92
N SER A 31 -10.25 -0.62 8.75
CA SER A 31 -10.46 -1.52 7.60
C SER A 31 -10.27 -0.81 6.24
N LYS A 32 -10.77 0.43 6.12
CA LYS A 32 -10.62 1.20 4.87
C LYS A 32 -9.16 1.58 4.64
N ILE A 33 -8.44 1.91 5.72
CA ILE A 33 -7.01 2.23 5.67
C ILE A 33 -6.23 0.97 5.28
N VAL A 34 -6.49 -0.17 5.93
CA VAL A 34 -5.87 -1.48 5.63
C VAL A 34 -6.02 -1.85 4.16
N ARG A 35 -7.26 -1.81 3.64
CA ARG A 35 -7.54 -2.12 2.22
C ARG A 35 -6.85 -1.12 1.29
N LYS A 36 -6.79 0.16 1.67
CA LYS A 36 -6.13 1.20 0.87
C LYS A 36 -4.61 0.98 0.83
N VAL A 37 -4.00 0.65 1.96
CA VAL A 37 -2.57 0.29 2.03
C VAL A 37 -2.27 -0.87 1.10
N LEU A 38 -2.96 -2.01 1.26
CA LEU A 38 -2.70 -3.21 0.46
C LEU A 38 -2.85 -2.97 -1.06
N LYS A 39 -3.86 -2.19 -1.47
CA LYS A 39 -4.06 -1.82 -2.89
C LYS A 39 -3.00 -0.86 -3.42
N SER A 40 -2.46 -0.01 -2.56
CA SER A 40 -1.44 0.99 -2.90
C SER A 40 -0.02 0.46 -2.67
N LEU A 41 0.23 -0.85 -2.78
CA LEU A 41 1.59 -1.42 -2.66
C LEU A 41 2.12 -1.84 -4.04
N PRO A 42 3.42 -1.67 -4.30
CA PRO A 42 4.01 -1.97 -5.60
C PRO A 42 4.12 -3.48 -5.78
N GLU A 43 4.40 -3.91 -7.01
CA GLU A 43 4.37 -5.32 -7.38
C GLU A 43 5.29 -6.21 -6.53
N ARG A 44 6.42 -5.66 -6.06
CA ARG A 44 7.33 -6.33 -5.12
C ARG A 44 6.68 -6.80 -3.81
N PHE A 45 5.53 -6.24 -3.43
CA PHE A 45 4.76 -6.67 -2.26
C PHE A 45 3.66 -7.70 -2.57
N ARG A 46 3.39 -8.02 -3.85
CA ARG A 46 2.31 -8.93 -4.25
C ARG A 46 2.34 -10.27 -3.51
N PRO A 47 3.48 -10.97 -3.37
CA PRO A 47 3.50 -12.24 -2.64
C PRO A 47 3.01 -12.10 -1.20
N LYS A 48 3.34 -10.99 -0.55
CA LYS A 48 2.92 -10.72 0.83
C LYS A 48 1.45 -10.29 0.92
N VAL A 49 0.98 -9.49 -0.03
CA VAL A 49 -0.41 -9.04 -0.13
C VAL A 49 -1.34 -10.24 -0.30
N THR A 50 -1.05 -11.13 -1.26
CA THR A 50 -1.86 -12.33 -1.52
C THR A 50 -2.00 -13.19 -0.26
N VAL A 51 -0.89 -13.45 0.45
CA VAL A 51 -0.95 -14.24 1.69
C VAL A 51 -1.82 -13.56 2.74
N ILE A 52 -1.76 -12.23 2.89
CA ILE A 52 -2.60 -11.51 3.85
C ILE A 52 -4.08 -11.59 3.46
N GLU A 53 -4.40 -11.40 2.18
CA GLU A 53 -5.78 -11.45 1.66
C GLU A 53 -6.40 -12.85 1.76
N GLU A 54 -5.61 -13.90 1.60
CA GLU A 54 -6.08 -15.28 1.70
C GLU A 54 -6.17 -15.78 3.14
N SER A 55 -5.30 -15.31 4.04
CA SER A 55 -5.18 -15.86 5.41
C SER A 55 -5.90 -15.05 6.48
N LYS A 56 -6.28 -13.80 6.22
CA LYS A 56 -6.85 -12.89 7.24
C LYS A 56 -8.09 -12.17 6.74
N ASP A 57 -9.00 -11.91 7.67
CA ASP A 57 -10.11 -10.98 7.44
C ASP A 57 -9.61 -9.52 7.56
N LEU A 58 -9.59 -8.81 6.44
CA LEU A 58 -9.12 -7.42 6.36
C LEU A 58 -9.97 -6.45 7.20
N ASP A 59 -11.20 -6.81 7.56
CA ASP A 59 -12.03 -5.98 8.43
C ASP A 59 -11.65 -6.12 9.91
N ALA A 60 -10.98 -7.21 10.29
CA ALA A 60 -10.52 -7.50 11.65
C ALA A 60 -9.03 -7.17 11.87
N VAL A 61 -8.25 -6.98 10.81
CA VAL A 61 -6.82 -6.67 10.89
C VAL A 61 -6.62 -5.25 11.44
N LYS A 62 -5.78 -5.14 12.49
CA LYS A 62 -5.34 -3.85 13.02
C LYS A 62 -4.30 -3.22 12.10
N ILE A 63 -4.40 -1.90 11.90
CA ILE A 63 -3.47 -1.19 11.01
C ILE A 63 -2.02 -1.33 11.49
N GLU A 64 -1.78 -1.27 12.80
CA GLU A 64 -0.43 -1.40 13.38
C GLU A 64 0.21 -2.77 13.10
N GLU A 65 -0.59 -3.83 13.08
CA GLU A 65 -0.12 -5.17 12.78
C GLU A 65 0.27 -5.28 11.30
N LEU A 66 -0.57 -4.74 10.42
CA LEU A 66 -0.29 -4.68 8.98
C LEU A 66 1.00 -3.91 8.71
N VAL A 67 1.14 -2.72 9.28
CA VAL A 67 2.32 -1.85 9.13
C VAL A 67 3.58 -2.58 9.54
N ARG A 68 3.61 -3.19 10.74
CA ARG A 68 4.77 -3.97 11.21
C ARG A 68 5.11 -5.13 10.27
N SER A 69 4.09 -5.83 9.78
CA SER A 69 4.28 -6.94 8.85
C SER A 69 4.86 -6.48 7.51
N LEU A 70 4.46 -5.32 7.00
CA LEU A 70 4.93 -4.78 5.73
C LEU A 70 6.35 -4.19 5.84
N GLN A 71 6.66 -3.47 6.92
CA GLN A 71 8.01 -3.00 7.24
C GLN A 71 9.00 -4.17 7.33
N THR A 72 8.62 -5.24 8.04
CA THR A 72 9.46 -6.44 8.17
C THR A 72 9.70 -7.09 6.80
N TYR A 73 8.65 -7.19 5.98
CA TYR A 73 8.76 -7.76 4.65
C TYR A 73 9.67 -6.93 3.73
N GLU A 74 9.52 -5.60 3.74
CA GLU A 74 10.39 -4.69 3.00
C GLU A 74 11.85 -4.90 3.38
N PHE A 75 12.16 -4.92 4.68
CA PHE A 75 13.51 -5.20 5.18
C PHE A 75 14.05 -6.55 4.69
N THR A 76 13.22 -7.60 4.62
CA THR A 76 13.64 -8.92 4.13
C THR A 76 13.92 -8.97 2.62
N ILE A 77 13.31 -8.09 1.83
CA ILE A 77 13.55 -7.99 0.38
C ILE A 77 14.88 -7.29 0.11
N PHE A 78 15.21 -6.25 0.89
CA PHE A 78 16.39 -5.42 0.67
C PHE A 78 17.66 -5.89 1.42
N GLN A 79 17.57 -6.91 2.28
CA GLN A 79 18.74 -7.52 2.92
C GLN A 79 19.42 -8.56 1.99
N PRO A 80 20.75 -8.48 1.77
CA PRO A 80 21.48 -9.58 1.14
C PRO A 80 21.43 -10.80 2.06
N LYS A 81 20.66 -11.82 1.66
CA LYS A 81 20.53 -13.08 2.42
C LYS A 81 21.92 -13.69 2.61
N LYS A 82 22.48 -13.63 3.82
CA LYS A 82 23.58 -14.54 4.19
C LYS A 82 23.03 -15.95 4.11
N ALA A 83 23.55 -16.71 3.16
CA ALA A 83 23.11 -18.05 2.80
C ALA A 83 22.96 -18.96 4.03
N LYS A 84 21.75 -19.45 4.25
CA LYS A 84 21.50 -20.79 4.80
C LYS A 84 20.48 -21.45 3.87
N SER A 85 20.98 -22.47 3.18
CA SER A 85 20.32 -23.30 2.17
C SER A 85 18.95 -23.80 2.62
N ILE A 86 17.91 -23.42 1.88
CA ILE A 86 16.75 -24.24 1.50
C ILE A 86 16.39 -23.72 0.10
N ASP A 87 16.45 -24.59 -0.90
CA ASP A 87 16.10 -24.29 -2.29
C ASP A 87 14.65 -23.80 -2.37
N MET A 88 14.48 -22.55 -2.80
CA MET A 88 13.19 -22.04 -3.25
C MET A 88 13.41 -21.48 -4.66
N ASN A 89 13.04 -22.31 -5.63
CA ASN A 89 13.07 -21.98 -7.05
C ASN A 89 12.00 -20.91 -7.34
N THR A 90 12.38 -19.63 -7.28
CA THR A 90 11.59 -18.55 -7.89
C THR A 90 12.17 -18.34 -9.29
N VAL A 91 11.41 -18.81 -10.29
CA VAL A 91 11.54 -18.39 -11.68
C VAL A 91 11.48 -16.87 -11.70
N ARG A 92 12.58 -16.25 -12.13
CA ARG A 92 12.63 -14.84 -12.49
C ARG A 92 11.96 -14.71 -13.86
N GLU A 93 10.84 -14.00 -13.89
CA GLU A 93 10.41 -13.31 -15.10
C GLU A 93 10.66 -11.83 -14.84
N GLU A 94 11.66 -11.31 -15.54
CA GLU A 94 11.94 -9.89 -15.65
C GLU A 94 11.22 -9.43 -16.92
N GLU A 95 10.35 -8.42 -16.82
CA GLU A 95 10.19 -7.37 -17.83
C GLU A 95 9.15 -6.31 -17.39
N SER A 96 9.68 -5.19 -16.91
CA SER A 96 9.45 -3.81 -17.39
C SER A 96 8.07 -3.40 -17.93
N GLU A 97 7.39 -2.48 -17.23
CA GLU A 97 6.88 -1.23 -17.84
C GLU A 97 6.66 -0.14 -16.77
N SER A 98 7.53 0.88 -16.76
CA SER A 98 7.77 1.79 -15.63
C SER A 98 7.26 3.22 -15.88
N THR A 99 6.06 3.40 -16.42
CA THR A 99 5.57 4.78 -16.67
C THR A 99 4.07 4.97 -16.44
N ASP A 100 3.23 3.99 -16.75
CA ASP A 100 1.78 4.06 -16.48
C ASP A 100 1.43 3.90 -14.99
N ALA A 101 2.20 3.11 -14.25
CA ALA A 101 1.96 2.86 -12.83
C ALA A 101 2.10 4.13 -11.97
N GLU A 102 3.00 5.05 -12.31
CA GLU A 102 3.20 6.30 -11.54
C GLU A 102 1.98 7.23 -11.64
N ILE A 103 1.44 7.41 -12.84
CA ILE A 103 0.24 8.23 -13.09
C ILE A 103 -0.99 7.59 -12.42
N LEU A 104 -1.12 6.27 -12.49
CA LEU A 104 -2.21 5.52 -11.85
C LEU A 104 -2.23 5.72 -10.33
N TRP A 105 -1.08 5.82 -9.69
CA TRP A 105 -0.98 5.94 -8.24
C TRP A 105 -1.28 7.33 -7.73
N ASP A 106 -0.75 8.36 -8.39
CA ASP A 106 -1.11 9.75 -8.09
C ASP A 106 -2.60 9.98 -8.35
N ASN A 107 -3.17 9.34 -9.38
CA ASN A 107 -4.61 9.34 -9.64
C ASN A 107 -5.40 8.56 -8.57
N GLU A 108 -4.95 7.40 -8.10
CA GLU A 108 -5.66 6.62 -7.09
C GLU A 108 -5.63 7.26 -5.71
N LEU A 109 -4.53 7.94 -5.35
CA LEU A 109 -4.42 8.75 -4.14
C LEU A 109 -5.23 10.04 -4.28
N THR A 110 -5.17 10.72 -5.42
CA THR A 110 -6.00 11.90 -5.70
C THR A 110 -7.49 11.54 -5.67
N TYR A 111 -7.88 10.42 -6.27
CA TYR A 111 -9.25 9.92 -6.25
C TYR A 111 -9.68 9.55 -4.83
N PHE A 112 -8.80 8.91 -4.04
CA PHE A 112 -9.08 8.63 -2.64
C PHE A 112 -9.26 9.92 -1.82
N VAL A 113 -8.39 10.90 -2.01
CA VAL A 113 -8.46 12.23 -1.38
C VAL A 113 -9.71 13.01 -1.83
N LYS A 114 -10.08 12.93 -3.11
CA LYS A 114 -11.30 13.52 -3.70
C LYS A 114 -12.55 12.88 -3.11
N THR A 115 -12.55 11.54 -3.03
CA THR A 115 -13.64 10.73 -2.47
C THR A 115 -13.87 11.04 -1.00
N ILE A 116 -12.80 11.14 -0.18
CA ILE A 116 -12.94 11.57 1.22
C ILE A 116 -13.29 13.05 1.31
N SER A 117 -12.82 13.90 0.39
CA SER A 117 -13.12 15.34 0.41
C SER A 117 -14.57 15.65 0.03
N GLY A 118 -15.31 14.71 -0.56
CA GLY A 118 -16.71 14.92 -0.95
C GLY A 118 -16.88 15.92 -2.10
N ILE A 119 -15.79 16.18 -2.84
CA ILE A 119 -15.84 17.02 -4.03
C ILE A 119 -16.36 16.11 -5.14
N GLY A 120 -17.68 16.09 -5.34
CA GLY A 120 -18.25 15.55 -6.56
C GLY A 120 -17.64 16.26 -7.76
N GLU A 121 -17.24 15.53 -8.78
CA GLU A 121 -17.16 16.11 -10.11
C GLU A 121 -18.57 16.61 -10.45
N SER A 122 -18.78 17.92 -10.34
CA SER A 122 -19.77 18.60 -11.16
C SER A 122 -19.30 18.45 -12.60
N THR A 123 -19.69 17.35 -13.24
CA THR A 123 -19.80 17.30 -14.69
C THR A 123 -20.94 18.26 -15.05
N GLU A 124 -20.63 19.53 -15.26
CA GLU A 124 -21.57 20.47 -15.86
C GLU A 124 -21.02 20.90 -17.23
N LYS A 125 -21.65 20.27 -18.25
CA LYS A 125 -21.85 20.65 -19.65
C LYS A 125 -20.67 20.97 -20.57
#